data_AF-A0A9X0UTH4-F1
#
_entry.id   AF-A0A9X0UTH4-F1
#
_cell.length_a   1.000
_cell.length_b   1.000
_cell.length_c   1.000
_cell.angle_alpha   90.00
_cell.angle_beta   90.00
_cell.angle_gamma   90.00
#
_symmetry.space_group_name_H-M   'P 1'
#
loop_
_entity.id
_entity.type
_entity.pdbx_description
1 polymer ?
#
loop_
_entity_poly.entity_id
_entity_poly.type
_entity_poly.pdbx_seq_one_letter_code
_entity_poly.pdbx_strand_id
1 'polypeptide(L)'
;MNISYDEIKSDSKVMAEAILSSKKIVPSFFYPLKCLRYHLSVYLIFAVLSFFLPDMNGDILIGLGVLAFGLLNWVFIFAFSSGYVNLFSMINTPEVRGLKLTKVLVSKLKTYSLVWLVLMVVLGMVTITTEINIGALVFGNFVLTLVGLFILTIDLSRFQLSGLLGTASAVKDHLSH
;
A
#
# COMPACT_ATOMS: atom_id res chain seq x y z
N MET A 1 -16.68 0.76 -9.61
CA MET A 1 -16.97 -0.47 -10.40
C MET A 1 -17.39 -1.55 -9.43
N ASN A 2 -18.58 -2.12 -9.62
CA ASN A 2 -19.13 -3.14 -8.72
C ASN A 2 -18.87 -4.54 -9.29
N ILE A 3 -18.56 -5.49 -8.41
CA ILE A 3 -18.33 -6.91 -8.74
C ILE A 3 -19.18 -7.75 -7.78
N SER A 4 -19.82 -8.80 -8.30
CA SER A 4 -20.62 -9.71 -7.49
C SER A 4 -19.76 -10.79 -6.82
N TYR A 5 -20.27 -11.43 -5.75
CA TYR A 5 -19.55 -12.52 -5.08
C TYR A 5 -19.32 -13.73 -6.01
N ASP A 6 -20.23 -14.02 -6.94
CA ASP A 6 -20.06 -15.10 -7.91
C ASP A 6 -18.93 -14.80 -8.90
N GLU A 7 -18.83 -13.56 -9.37
CA GLU A 7 -17.70 -13.10 -10.19
C GLU A 7 -16.38 -13.19 -9.41
N ILE A 8 -16.35 -12.81 -8.12
CA ILE A 8 -15.16 -12.93 -7.28
C ILE A 8 -14.74 -14.41 -7.16
N LYS A 9 -15.69 -15.32 -6.92
CA LYS A 9 -15.42 -16.76 -6.79
C LYS A 9 -14.84 -17.34 -8.08
N SER A 10 -15.44 -17.01 -9.22
CA SER A 10 -14.96 -17.44 -10.55
C SER A 10 -13.55 -16.92 -10.83
N ASP A 11 -13.34 -15.60 -10.70
CA ASP A 11 -12.03 -14.97 -10.92
C ASP A 11 -10.96 -15.56 -9.98
N SER A 12 -11.33 -15.87 -8.74
CA SER A 12 -10.41 -16.46 -7.75
C SER A 12 -9.97 -17.88 -8.12
N LYS A 13 -10.83 -18.70 -8.75
CA LYS A 13 -10.47 -20.04 -9.22
C LYS A 13 -9.41 -19.96 -10.31
N VAL A 14 -9.62 -19.07 -11.29
CA VAL A 14 -8.65 -18.81 -12.38
C VAL A 14 -7.32 -18.29 -11.83
N MET A 15 -7.36 -17.41 -10.82
CA MET A 15 -6.15 -16.93 -10.15
C MET A 15 -5.40 -18.04 -9.41
N ALA A 16 -6.09 -18.97 -8.76
CA ALA A 16 -5.48 -20.11 -8.06
C ALA A 16 -4.72 -21.03 -9.02
N GLU A 17 -5.36 -21.38 -10.14
CA GLU A 17 -4.76 -22.21 -11.20
C GLU A 17 -3.54 -21.53 -11.84
N ALA A 18 -3.61 -20.21 -12.04
CA ALA A 18 -2.48 -19.41 -12.53
C ALA A 18 -1.31 -19.35 -11.53
N ILE A 19 -1.58 -19.36 -10.22
CA ILE A 19 -0.52 -19.41 -9.19
C ILE A 19 0.15 -20.79 -9.19
N LEU A 20 -0.63 -21.87 -9.21
CA LEU A 20 -0.12 -23.25 -9.19
C LEU A 20 0.78 -23.56 -10.40
N SER A 21 0.49 -22.95 -11.54
CA SER A 21 1.26 -23.10 -12.78
C SER A 21 2.41 -22.09 -12.94
N SER A 22 2.55 -21.14 -12.00
CA SER A 22 3.49 -20.02 -12.12
C SER A 22 4.93 -20.44 -11.81
N LYS A 23 5.86 -20.15 -12.74
CA LYS A 23 7.32 -20.26 -12.54
C LYS A 23 7.98 -18.91 -12.25
N LYS A 24 7.22 -17.93 -11.75
CA LYS A 24 7.73 -16.56 -11.58
C LYS A 24 8.71 -16.42 -10.42
N ILE A 25 9.67 -15.51 -10.60
CA ILE A 25 10.67 -15.16 -9.60
C ILE A 25 10.06 -14.16 -8.60
N VAL A 26 10.30 -14.41 -7.31
CA VAL A 26 9.86 -13.53 -6.22
C VAL A 26 10.54 -12.15 -6.34
N PRO A 27 9.79 -11.04 -6.28
CA PRO A 27 10.37 -9.70 -6.29
C PRO A 27 11.34 -9.46 -5.13
N SER A 28 12.32 -8.59 -5.35
CA SER A 28 13.19 -8.11 -4.26
C SER A 28 12.40 -7.25 -3.27
N PHE A 29 12.82 -7.27 -2.00
CA PHE A 29 12.26 -6.44 -0.93
C PHE A 29 12.18 -4.95 -1.27
N PHE A 30 13.12 -4.44 -2.08
CA PHE A 30 13.18 -3.02 -2.46
C PHE A 30 12.34 -2.67 -3.70
N TYR A 31 11.68 -3.65 -4.33
CA TYR A 31 10.82 -3.40 -5.49
C TYR A 31 9.72 -2.35 -5.25
N PRO A 32 9.04 -2.31 -4.08
CA PRO A 32 8.02 -1.29 -3.78
C PRO A 32 8.53 0.15 -3.81
N LEU A 33 9.84 0.36 -3.68
CA LEU A 33 10.45 1.70 -3.71
C LEU A 33 10.19 2.40 -5.04
N LYS A 34 10.08 1.65 -6.15
CA LYS A 34 9.68 2.21 -7.45
C LYS A 34 8.25 2.74 -7.45
N CYS A 35 7.34 2.07 -6.74
CA CYS A 35 5.93 2.44 -6.66
C CYS A 35 5.70 3.61 -5.70
N LEU A 36 6.47 3.66 -4.61
CA LEU A 36 6.32 4.64 -3.52
C LEU A 36 7.25 5.84 -3.64
N ARG A 37 8.09 5.91 -4.69
CA ARG A 37 9.08 6.99 -4.86
C ARG A 37 8.49 8.38 -4.73
N TYR A 38 7.29 8.61 -5.28
CA TYR A 38 6.65 9.92 -5.27
C TYR A 38 6.21 10.32 -3.87
N HIS A 39 5.60 9.39 -3.13
CA HIS A 39 5.22 9.59 -1.74
C HIS A 39 6.47 9.87 -0.88
N LEU A 40 7.51 9.05 -1.01
CA LEU A 40 8.75 9.25 -0.26
C LEU A 40 9.40 10.59 -0.59
N SER A 41 9.47 10.97 -1.86
CA SER A 41 10.04 12.26 -2.27
C SER A 41 9.26 13.45 -1.71
N VAL A 42 7.92 13.43 -1.78
CA VAL A 42 7.08 14.48 -1.20
C VAL A 42 7.33 14.61 0.31
N TYR A 43 7.33 13.47 1.01
CA TYR A 43 7.61 13.45 2.44
C TYR A 43 8.99 14.02 2.77
N LEU A 44 10.05 13.60 2.09
CA LEU A 44 11.41 14.06 2.33
C LEU A 44 11.58 15.55 2.00
N ILE A 45 10.96 16.05 0.94
CA ILE A 45 11.01 17.48 0.57
C ILE A 45 10.42 18.33 1.69
N PHE A 46 9.20 18.03 2.15
CA PHE A 46 8.57 18.80 3.23
C PHE A 46 9.29 18.63 4.57
N ALA A 47 9.78 17.43 4.87
CA ALA A 47 10.58 17.18 6.06
C ALA A 47 11.90 17.97 6.07
N VAL A 48 12.57 18.12 4.93
CA VAL A 48 13.79 18.94 4.83
C VAL A 48 13.45 20.42 4.94
N LEU A 49 12.41 20.87 4.23
CA LEU A 49 11.96 22.27 4.26
C LEU A 49 11.59 22.73 5.67
N SER A 50 11.02 21.86 6.51
CA SER A 50 10.67 22.24 7.88
C SER A 50 11.88 22.65 8.73
N PHE A 51 13.06 22.04 8.51
CA PHE A 51 14.28 22.40 9.25
C PHE A 51 14.87 23.77 8.89
N PHE A 52 14.42 24.37 7.79
CA PHE A 52 14.83 25.73 7.40
C PHE A 52 13.86 26.80 7.92
N LEU A 53 12.80 26.42 8.64
CA LEU A 53 11.82 27.36 9.17
C LEU A 53 12.25 27.94 10.52
N PRO A 54 11.95 29.22 10.79
CA PRO A 54 12.41 29.92 12.00
C PRO A 54 11.97 29.25 13.31
N ASP A 55 10.79 28.64 13.32
CA ASP A 55 10.17 28.04 14.51
C ASP A 55 10.85 26.75 14.98
N MET A 56 11.72 26.14 14.17
CA MET A 56 12.53 24.97 14.59
C MET A 56 13.79 25.33 15.37
N ASN A 57 14.19 26.61 15.41
CA ASN A 57 15.48 27.02 15.99
C ASN A 57 15.59 26.83 17.51
N GLY A 58 14.47 26.64 18.22
CA GLY A 58 14.46 26.43 19.67
C GLY A 58 14.66 24.97 20.13
N ASP A 59 14.34 23.98 19.28
CA ASP A 59 14.23 22.57 19.72
C ASP A 59 14.53 21.55 18.60
N ILE A 60 15.67 21.76 17.91
CA ILE A 60 16.14 20.91 16.80
C ILE A 60 16.19 19.42 17.19
N LEU A 61 16.53 19.10 18.43
CA LEU A 61 16.62 17.72 18.91
C LEU A 61 15.26 17.01 18.89
N ILE A 62 14.19 17.71 19.29
CA ILE A 62 12.81 17.20 19.22
C ILE A 62 12.42 16.99 17.76
N GLY A 63 12.74 17.95 16.90
CA GLY A 63 12.51 17.85 15.45
C GLY A 63 13.19 16.64 14.81
N LEU A 64 14.44 16.37 15.17
CA LEU A 64 15.18 15.19 14.72
C LEU A 64 14.58 13.89 15.25
N GLY A 65 14.12 13.86 16.50
CA GLY A 65 13.41 12.72 17.07
C GLY A 65 12.11 12.40 16.32
N VAL A 66 11.31 13.43 16.01
CA VAL A 66 10.08 13.29 15.22
C VAL A 66 10.40 12.82 13.79
N LEU A 67 11.44 13.36 13.15
CA LEU A 67 11.91 12.89 11.85
C LEU A 67 12.31 11.42 11.88
N ALA A 68 13.09 11.00 12.89
CA ALA A 68 13.54 9.63 13.06
C ALA A 68 12.35 8.67 13.21
N PHE A 69 11.33 9.03 14.00
CA PHE A 69 10.08 8.29 14.09
C PHE A 69 9.37 8.18 12.74
N GLY A 70 9.31 9.28 11.98
CA GLY A 70 8.71 9.27 10.65
C GLY A 70 9.47 8.41 9.63
N LEU A 71 10.81 8.39 9.68
CA LEU A 71 11.64 7.49 8.86
C LEU A 71 11.44 6.03 9.26
N LEU A 72 11.30 5.73 10.55
CA LEU A 72 10.95 4.41 11.04
C LEU A 72 9.56 3.97 10.50
N ASN A 73 8.57 4.87 10.49
CA ASN A 73 7.28 4.59 9.87
C ASN A 73 7.42 4.19 8.39
N TRP A 74 8.29 4.87 7.63
CA TRP A 74 8.59 4.49 6.24
C TRP A 74 9.13 3.06 6.10
N VAL A 75 9.96 2.59 7.03
CA VAL A 75 10.42 1.19 7.05
C VAL A 75 9.24 0.22 7.15
N PHE A 76 8.27 0.49 8.02
CA PHE A 76 7.06 -0.32 8.14
C PHE A 76 6.21 -0.28 6.87
N ILE A 77 6.01 0.90 6.28
CA ILE A 77 5.29 1.06 5.00
C ILE A 77 5.94 0.22 3.90
N PHE A 78 7.28 0.21 3.82
CA PHE A 78 8.00 -0.62 2.85
C PHE A 78 7.81 -2.11 3.11
N ALA A 79 7.90 -2.55 4.36
CA ALA A 79 7.68 -3.96 4.72
C ALA A 79 6.28 -4.43 4.32
N PHE A 80 5.23 -3.66 4.66
CA PHE A 80 3.86 -3.97 4.27
C PHE A 80 3.66 -3.97 2.75
N SER A 81 4.20 -2.96 2.07
CA SER A 81 4.08 -2.84 0.62
C SER A 81 4.80 -3.98 -0.11
N SER A 82 5.94 -4.43 0.42
CA SER A 82 6.68 -5.59 -0.08
C SER A 82 5.84 -6.87 0.01
N GLY A 83 5.16 -7.10 1.14
CA GLY A 83 4.22 -8.21 1.30
C GLY A 83 3.14 -8.22 0.21
N TYR A 84 2.50 -7.09 -0.04
CA TYR A 84 1.48 -6.98 -1.09
C TYR A 84 2.06 -7.12 -2.50
N VAL A 85 3.18 -6.49 -2.80
CA VAL A 85 3.85 -6.62 -4.11
C VAL A 85 4.18 -8.08 -4.40
N ASN A 86 4.67 -8.83 -3.40
CA ASN A 86 4.96 -10.25 -3.56
C ASN A 86 3.68 -11.05 -3.88
N LEU A 87 2.59 -10.82 -3.13
CA LEU A 87 1.28 -11.42 -3.42
C LEU A 87 0.80 -11.11 -4.84
N PHE A 88 0.84 -9.83 -5.25
CA PHE A 88 0.38 -9.41 -6.57
C PHE A 88 1.31 -9.86 -7.72
N SER A 89 2.60 -10.06 -7.45
CA SER A 89 3.55 -10.51 -8.46
C SER A 89 3.31 -11.95 -8.92
N MET A 90 2.85 -12.81 -8.00
CA MET A 90 2.52 -14.22 -8.25
C MET A 90 1.38 -14.34 -9.26
N ILE A 91 0.41 -13.43 -9.21
CA ILE A 91 -0.82 -13.41 -10.02
C ILE A 91 -0.70 -12.55 -11.28
N ASN A 92 0.50 -12.11 -11.66
CA ASN A 92 0.67 -11.12 -12.72
C ASN A 92 0.74 -11.73 -14.15
N THR A 93 -0.11 -12.71 -14.47
CA THR A 93 -0.20 -13.30 -15.84
C THR A 93 -1.17 -12.49 -16.72
N PRO A 94 -1.03 -12.53 -18.06
CA PRO A 94 -1.93 -11.80 -18.96
C PRO A 94 -3.41 -12.15 -18.76
N GLU A 95 -3.70 -13.44 -18.51
CA GLU A 95 -5.04 -13.94 -18.23
C GLU A 95 -5.62 -13.33 -16.95
N VAL A 96 -4.85 -13.31 -15.86
CA VAL A 96 -5.30 -12.76 -14.58
C VAL A 96 -5.43 -11.23 -14.60
N ARG A 97 -4.62 -10.53 -15.40
CA ARG A 97 -4.77 -9.07 -15.62
C ARG A 97 -6.10 -8.72 -16.30
N GLY A 98 -6.64 -9.63 -17.11
CA GLY A 98 -7.91 -9.44 -17.82
C GLY A 98 -9.13 -9.48 -16.89
N LEU A 99 -9.00 -10.16 -15.74
CA LEU A 99 -10.09 -10.40 -14.80
C LEU A 99 -10.65 -9.11 -14.18
N LYS A 100 -11.94 -9.14 -13.90
CA LYS A 100 -12.68 -7.99 -13.36
C LYS A 100 -12.20 -7.70 -11.94
N LEU A 101 -11.96 -8.74 -11.14
CA LEU A 101 -11.41 -8.64 -9.78
C LEU A 101 -10.06 -7.90 -9.77
N THR A 102 -9.12 -8.30 -10.63
CA THR A 102 -7.80 -7.66 -10.74
C THR A 102 -7.93 -6.18 -11.12
N LYS A 103 -8.82 -5.85 -12.05
CA LYS A 103 -9.09 -4.45 -12.45
C LYS A 103 -9.67 -3.62 -11.30
N VAL A 104 -10.61 -4.17 -10.52
CA VAL A 104 -11.17 -3.50 -9.32
C VAL A 104 -10.06 -3.26 -8.29
N LEU A 105 -9.25 -4.27 -7.98
CA LEU A 105 -8.16 -4.16 -7.00
C LEU A 105 -7.13 -3.11 -7.41
N VAL A 106 -6.68 -3.12 -8.67
CA VAL A 106 -5.74 -2.11 -9.19
C VAL A 106 -6.34 -0.71 -9.14
N SER A 107 -7.62 -0.56 -9.48
CA SER A 107 -8.31 0.75 -9.42
C SER A 107 -8.40 1.28 -8.00
N LYS A 108 -8.75 0.43 -7.02
CA LYS A 108 -8.78 0.80 -5.60
C LYS A 108 -7.40 1.19 -5.08
N LEU A 109 -6.37 0.38 -5.36
CA LEU A 109 -4.99 0.66 -4.96
C LEU A 109 -4.48 2.00 -5.53
N LYS A 110 -4.75 2.28 -6.81
CA LYS A 110 -4.42 3.57 -7.44
C LYS A 110 -5.13 4.73 -6.76
N THR A 111 -6.41 4.56 -6.45
CA THR A 111 -7.22 5.60 -5.77
C THR A 111 -6.70 5.88 -4.37
N TYR A 112 -6.45 4.83 -3.57
CA TYR A 112 -5.88 4.97 -2.23
C TYR A 112 -4.49 5.60 -2.25
N SER A 113 -3.65 5.20 -3.20
CA SER A 113 -2.32 5.78 -3.40
C SER A 113 -2.40 7.27 -3.76
N LEU A 114 -3.32 7.66 -4.66
CA LEU A 114 -3.52 9.06 -5.03
C LEU A 114 -4.04 9.90 -3.87
N VAL A 115 -5.07 9.42 -3.16
CA VAL A 115 -5.63 10.10 -1.98
C VAL A 115 -4.56 10.29 -0.92
N TRP A 116 -3.76 9.25 -0.63
CA TRP A 116 -2.66 9.35 0.31
C TRP A 116 -1.61 10.38 -0.12
N LEU A 117 -1.26 10.44 -1.42
CA LEU A 117 -0.32 11.43 -1.94
C LEU A 117 -0.84 12.86 -1.74
N VAL A 118 -2.11 13.11 -2.08
CA VAL A 118 -2.74 14.42 -1.92
C VAL A 118 -2.75 14.84 -0.44
N LEU A 119 -3.14 13.93 0.46
CA LEU A 119 -3.16 14.20 1.89
C LEU A 119 -1.76 14.46 2.45
N MET A 120 -0.73 13.77 1.97
CA MET A 120 0.65 14.09 2.33
C MET A 120 1.09 15.47 1.86
N VAL A 121 0.69 15.90 0.66
CA VAL A 121 0.97 17.27 0.21
C VAL A 121 0.27 18.29 1.12
N VAL A 122 -0.99 18.05 1.49
CA VAL A 122 -1.72 18.92 2.42
C VAL A 122 -1.03 19.00 3.78
N LEU A 123 -0.65 17.86 4.36
CA LEU A 123 0.07 17.82 5.63
C LEU A 123 1.44 18.50 5.55
N GLY A 124 2.15 18.33 4.44
CA GLY A 124 3.41 19.01 4.16
C GLY A 124 3.23 20.53 4.10
N MET A 125 2.18 21.01 3.44
CA MET A 125 1.83 22.44 3.42
C MET A 125 1.51 22.96 4.82
N VAL A 126 0.76 22.22 5.64
CA VAL A 126 0.48 22.59 7.04
C VAL A 126 1.79 22.70 7.82
N THR A 127 2.71 21.75 7.67
CA THR A 127 4.02 21.78 8.33
C THR A 127 4.83 23.04 8.02
N ILE A 128 4.71 23.61 6.81
CA ILE A 128 5.49 24.81 6.43
C ILE A 128 4.75 26.14 6.60
N THR A 129 3.44 26.12 6.81
CA THR A 129 2.61 27.34 6.92
C THR A 129 2.08 27.58 8.33
N THR A 130 2.23 26.62 9.24
CA THR A 130 1.71 26.68 10.60
C THR A 130 2.78 26.31 11.61
N GLU A 131 2.57 26.71 12.87
CA GLU A 131 3.45 26.41 14.00
C GLU A 131 3.45 24.92 14.40
N ILE A 132 2.60 24.08 13.76
CA ILE A 132 2.48 22.63 14.07
C ILE A 132 3.76 21.85 13.66
N ASN A 133 4.68 22.50 12.94
CA ASN A 133 6.03 22.00 12.63
C ASN A 133 5.97 20.64 11.88
N ILE A 134 7.08 19.89 11.85
CA ILE A 134 7.22 18.58 11.20
C ILE A 134 6.28 17.51 11.79
N GLY A 135 5.72 17.76 12.98
CA GLY A 135 4.77 16.88 13.64
C GLY A 135 3.53 16.60 12.80
N ALA A 136 2.95 17.62 12.13
CA ALA A 136 1.77 17.43 11.28
C ALA A 136 2.03 16.41 10.16
N LEU A 137 3.15 16.55 9.45
CA LEU A 137 3.55 15.63 8.40
C LEU A 137 3.79 14.21 8.93
N VAL A 138 4.54 14.08 10.03
CA VAL A 138 4.93 12.77 10.57
C VAL A 138 3.75 12.02 11.17
N PHE A 139 3.04 12.63 12.12
CA PHE A 139 1.90 12.01 12.79
C PHE A 139 0.73 11.83 11.82
N GLY A 140 0.48 12.81 10.96
CA GLY A 140 -0.55 12.72 9.93
C GLY A 140 -0.25 11.56 8.97
N ASN A 141 0.99 11.42 8.48
CA ASN A 141 1.37 10.29 7.63
C ASN A 141 1.20 8.95 8.37
N PHE A 142 1.60 8.86 9.64
CA PHE A 142 1.42 7.66 10.45
C PHE A 142 -0.06 7.25 10.55
N VAL A 143 -0.94 8.17 10.94
CA VAL A 143 -2.38 7.90 11.04
C VAL A 143 -2.97 7.51 9.67
N LEU A 144 -2.62 8.23 8.61
CA LEU A 144 -3.09 7.92 7.25
C LEU A 144 -2.67 6.54 6.78
N THR A 145 -1.42 6.14 7.07
CA THR A 145 -0.92 4.82 6.69
C THR A 145 -1.58 3.71 7.49
N LEU A 146 -1.88 3.93 8.77
CA LEU A 146 -2.57 2.97 9.62
C LEU A 146 -4.03 2.79 9.20
N VAL A 147 -4.75 3.89 8.97
CA VAL A 147 -6.13 3.86 8.47
C VAL A 147 -6.19 3.25 7.06
N GLY A 148 -5.27 3.64 6.19
CA GLY A 148 -5.16 3.11 4.84
C GLY A 148 -4.91 1.59 4.84
N LEU A 149 -4.01 1.12 5.71
CA LEU A 149 -3.76 -0.31 5.90
C LEU A 149 -5.01 -1.03 6.41
N PHE A 150 -5.72 -0.47 7.38
CA PHE A 150 -6.96 -1.06 7.90
C PHE A 150 -8.05 -1.18 6.83
N ILE A 151 -8.30 -0.11 6.07
CA ILE A 151 -9.27 -0.10 4.96
C ILE A 151 -8.87 -1.13 3.90
N LEU A 152 -7.58 -1.17 3.55
CA LEU A 152 -7.05 -2.09 2.55
C LEU A 152 -7.14 -3.54 3.03
N THR A 153 -6.91 -3.82 4.31
CA THR A 153 -7.11 -5.13 4.92
C THR A 153 -8.58 -5.52 4.94
N ILE A 154 -9.51 -4.62 5.26
CA ILE A 154 -10.95 -4.92 5.18
C ILE A 154 -11.35 -5.23 3.74
N ASP A 155 -10.94 -4.40 2.79
CA ASP A 155 -11.23 -4.63 1.38
C ASP A 155 -10.65 -5.97 0.92
N LEU A 156 -9.38 -6.24 1.20
CA LEU A 156 -8.73 -7.49 0.85
C LEU A 156 -9.32 -8.69 1.58
N SER A 157 -9.73 -8.59 2.85
CA SER A 157 -10.34 -9.70 3.59
C SER A 157 -11.64 -10.19 2.95
N ARG A 158 -12.44 -9.28 2.39
CA ARG A 158 -13.65 -9.61 1.61
C ARG A 158 -13.32 -10.43 0.36
N PHE A 159 -12.19 -10.11 -0.28
CA PHE A 159 -11.67 -10.84 -1.43
C PHE A 159 -10.95 -12.14 -1.03
N GLN A 160 -10.22 -12.16 0.09
CA GLN A 160 -9.49 -13.30 0.62
C GLN A 160 -10.41 -14.39 1.14
N LEU A 161 -11.53 -14.07 1.80
CA LEU A 161 -12.52 -15.06 2.22
C LEU A 161 -13.18 -15.75 1.02
N SER A 162 -13.51 -14.98 -0.02
CA SER A 162 -14.08 -15.50 -1.27
C SER A 162 -13.02 -16.29 -2.07
N GLY A 163 -11.77 -15.85 -2.03
CA GLY A 163 -10.62 -16.49 -2.67
C GLY A 163 -10.13 -17.75 -1.96
N LEU A 164 -10.21 -17.84 -0.62
CA LEU A 164 -9.96 -19.03 0.19
C LEU A 164 -10.99 -20.13 -0.12
N LEU A 165 -12.26 -19.75 -0.28
CA LEU A 165 -13.31 -20.68 -0.69
C LEU A 165 -13.13 -21.15 -2.14
N GLY A 166 -12.67 -20.27 -3.04
CA GLY A 166 -12.33 -20.61 -4.43
C GLY A 166 -11.10 -21.52 -4.56
N THR A 167 -10.01 -21.21 -3.83
CA THR A 167 -8.78 -22.02 -3.79
C THR A 167 -9.00 -23.36 -3.12
N ALA A 168 -9.76 -23.43 -2.02
CA ALA A 168 -10.11 -24.71 -1.38
C ALA A 168 -10.93 -25.61 -2.32
N SER A 169 -11.83 -25.05 -3.12
CA SER A 169 -12.56 -25.79 -4.16
C SER A 169 -11.63 -26.27 -5.28
N ALA A 170 -10.70 -25.43 -5.76
CA ALA A 170 -9.76 -25.79 -6.82
C ALA A 170 -8.75 -26.87 -6.38
N VAL A 171 -8.24 -26.77 -5.14
CA VAL A 171 -7.34 -27.78 -4.55
C VAL A 171 -8.07 -29.09 -4.33
N LYS A 172 -9.34 -29.05 -3.89
CA LYS A 172 -10.16 -30.26 -3.77
C LYS A 172 -10.39 -30.91 -5.13
N ASP A 173 -10.77 -30.13 -6.15
CA ASP A 173 -10.98 -30.64 -7.52
C ASP A 173 -9.71 -31.30 -8.08
N HIS A 174 -8.53 -30.74 -7.79
CA HIS A 174 -7.25 -31.26 -8.27
C HIS A 174 -6.74 -32.48 -7.47
N LEU A 175 -7.09 -32.60 -6.19
CA LEU A 175 -6.78 -33.78 -5.35
C LEU A 175 -7.77 -34.95 -5.59
N SER A 176 -8.95 -34.67 -6.13
CA SER A 176 -9.96 -35.68 -6.49
C SER A 176 -9.80 -36.26 -7.90
N HIS A 177 -8.80 -35.80 -8.65
CA HIS A 177 -8.42 -36.26 -9.98
C HIS A 177 -7.05 -36.97 -9.92
#